data_AF-A0A4U0QBE7-F1
#
_entry.id   AF-A0A4U0QBE7-F1
#
_cell.length_a   1.000
_cell.length_b   1.000
_cell.length_c   1.000
_cell.angle_alpha   90.00
_cell.angle_beta   90.00
_cell.angle_gamma   90.00
#
_symmetry.space_group_name_H-M   'P 1'
#
loop_
_entity.id
_entity.type
_entity.pdbx_description
1 polymer ?
#
loop_
_entity_poly.entity_id
_entity_poly.type
_entity_poly.pdbx_seq_one_letter_code
_entity_poly.pdbx_strand_id
1 'polypeptide(L)'
;LITAKGHANLHAQSGDVEIVGDKNVRLYANKQKLTLAAGQELLLTCAGAYVRLKGGDIEIHAPGSVSFKGSGFDFSGPASMAFENEMPQGKVCAAQNQVAVAQGGATVPVGD
;
A
#
# COMPACT_ATOMS: atom_id res chain seq x y z
N LEU A 1 0.52 -21.12 12.02
CA LEU A 1 0.34 -20.11 13.09
C LEU A 1 -1.14 -19.76 13.17
N ILE A 2 -1.75 -19.85 14.36
CA ILE A 2 -3.16 -19.51 14.60
C ILE A 2 -3.22 -18.64 15.85
N THR A 3 -3.82 -17.44 15.74
CA THR A 3 -3.99 -16.52 16.86
C THR A 3 -5.48 -16.39 17.16
N ALA A 4 -5.93 -16.99 18.27
CA ALA A 4 -7.35 -16.98 18.66
C ALA A 4 -7.82 -15.61 19.20
N LYS A 5 -6.90 -14.85 19.83
CA LYS A 5 -7.15 -13.52 20.37
C LYS A 5 -5.86 -12.70 20.29
N GLY A 6 -5.94 -11.44 19.88
CA GLY A 6 -4.78 -10.55 19.73
C GLY A 6 -4.33 -10.39 18.28
N HIS A 7 -3.12 -9.86 18.10
CA HIS A 7 -2.53 -9.58 16.79
C HIS A 7 -1.37 -10.54 16.50
N ALA A 8 -1.15 -10.85 15.22
CA ALA A 8 0.01 -11.61 14.75
C ALA A 8 0.75 -10.74 13.74
N ASN A 9 2.06 -10.58 13.94
CA ASN A 9 2.93 -9.79 13.06
C ASN A 9 4.02 -10.70 12.50
N LEU A 10 4.28 -10.59 11.19
CA LEU A 10 5.39 -11.25 10.51
C LEU A 10 6.23 -10.17 9.82
N HIS A 11 7.41 -9.88 10.37
CA HIS A 11 8.29 -8.82 9.89
C HIS A 11 9.69 -9.39 9.69
N ALA A 12 10.36 -9.01 8.60
CA ALA A 12 11.78 -9.28 8.39
C ALA A 12 12.54 -7.95 8.32
N GLN A 13 13.51 -7.74 9.21
CA GLN A 13 14.20 -6.45 9.36
C GLN A 13 15.43 -6.30 8.45
N SER A 14 16.06 -7.42 8.12
CA SER A 14 17.30 -7.44 7.33
C SER A 14 17.26 -8.42 6.18
N GLY A 15 16.10 -9.03 5.91
CA GLY A 15 15.92 -10.05 4.89
C GLY A 15 14.49 -10.09 4.37
N ASP A 16 14.19 -11.07 3.54
CA ASP A 16 12.94 -11.14 2.80
C ASP A 16 11.87 -11.99 3.51
N VAL A 17 10.60 -11.70 3.24
CA VAL A 17 9.46 -12.56 3.58
C VAL A 17 8.90 -13.13 2.28
N GLU A 18 9.05 -14.43 2.08
CA GLU A 18 8.50 -15.15 0.93
C GLU A 18 7.33 -16.06 1.36
N ILE A 19 6.20 -15.97 0.66
CA ILE A 19 5.02 -16.81 0.90
C ILE A 19 4.68 -17.56 -0.39
N VAL A 20 4.99 -18.85 -0.42
CA VAL A 20 4.75 -19.73 -1.58
C VAL A 20 3.78 -20.84 -1.20
N GLY A 21 2.86 -21.18 -2.11
CA GLY A 21 1.96 -22.32 -1.96
C GLY A 21 1.88 -23.13 -3.25
N ASP A 22 1.85 -24.46 -3.12
CA ASP A 22 1.70 -25.41 -4.24
C ASP A 22 0.34 -25.30 -4.95
N LYS A 23 -0.67 -24.81 -4.23
CA LYS A 23 -2.04 -24.61 -4.73
C LYS A 23 -2.42 -23.14 -4.62
N ASN A 24 -3.37 -22.84 -3.73
CA ASN A 24 -3.95 -21.52 -3.59
C ASN A 24 -3.41 -20.84 -2.33
N VAL A 25 -2.85 -19.63 -2.49
CA VAL A 25 -2.60 -18.69 -1.40
C VAL A 25 -3.78 -17.73 -1.33
N ARG A 26 -4.36 -17.54 -0.13
CA ARG A 26 -5.55 -16.71 0.05
C ARG A 26 -5.36 -15.76 1.22
N LEU A 27 -5.59 -14.47 0.97
CA LEU A 27 -5.51 -13.41 1.96
C LEU A 27 -6.91 -12.79 2.11
N TYR A 28 -7.42 -12.74 3.34
CA TYR A 28 -8.76 -12.24 3.63
C TYR A 28 -8.75 -11.31 4.84
N ALA A 29 -9.52 -10.22 4.75
CA ALA A 29 -9.81 -9.32 5.86
C ALA A 29 -11.33 -9.32 6.11
N ASN A 30 -11.83 -10.23 6.94
CA ASN A 30 -13.28 -10.50 7.06
C ASN A 30 -14.10 -9.36 7.69
N LYS A 31 -13.47 -8.44 8.43
CA LYS A 31 -14.18 -7.38 9.18
C LYS A 31 -13.83 -5.96 8.75
N GLN A 32 -12.64 -5.76 8.18
CA GLN A 32 -12.07 -4.44 7.94
C GLN A 32 -11.41 -4.41 6.56
N LYS A 33 -10.15 -3.98 6.47
CA LYS A 33 -9.45 -3.75 5.21
C LYS A 33 -8.21 -4.62 5.07
N LEU A 34 -7.82 -4.87 3.83
CA LEU A 34 -6.50 -5.36 3.45
C LEU A 34 -5.70 -4.17 2.90
N THR A 35 -4.54 -3.89 3.47
CA THR A 35 -3.63 -2.84 3.00
C THR A 35 -2.36 -3.49 2.49
N LEU A 36 -1.96 -3.15 1.26
CA LEU A 36 -0.69 -3.54 0.67
C LEU A 36 0.06 -2.27 0.31
N ALA A 37 1.31 -2.17 0.76
CA ALA A 37 2.15 -1.02 0.49
C ALA A 37 3.58 -1.48 0.23
N ALA A 38 4.25 -0.82 -0.71
CA ALA A 38 5.62 -1.09 -1.07
C ALA A 38 6.35 0.25 -1.28
N GLY A 39 7.63 0.30 -0.89
CA GLY A 39 8.43 1.52 -1.03
C GLY A 39 8.93 1.78 -2.45
N GLN A 40 9.10 0.72 -3.26
CA GLN A 40 9.67 0.83 -4.60
C GLN A 40 8.68 0.41 -5.69
N GLU A 41 8.10 -0.78 -5.56
CA GLU A 41 7.21 -1.35 -6.57
C GLU A 41 6.23 -2.33 -5.93
N LEU A 42 4.96 -2.27 -6.36
CA LEU A 42 3.96 -3.29 -6.08
C LEU A 42 3.54 -3.92 -7.42
N LEU A 43 3.91 -5.18 -7.64
CA LEU A 43 3.59 -5.93 -8.85
C LEU A 43 2.63 -7.09 -8.54
N LEU A 44 1.49 -7.11 -9.21
CA LEU A 44 0.51 -8.20 -9.16
C LEU A 44 0.43 -8.82 -10.55
N THR A 45 0.84 -10.07 -10.71
CA THR A 45 0.87 -10.75 -12.02
C THR A 45 0.02 -12.01 -12.05
N CYS A 46 -0.61 -12.27 -13.19
CA CYS A 46 -1.39 -13.47 -13.45
C CYS A 46 -1.38 -13.79 -14.96
N ALA A 47 -0.86 -14.95 -15.35
CA ALA A 47 -0.91 -15.47 -16.72
C ALA A 47 -0.52 -14.46 -17.83
N GLY A 48 0.49 -13.62 -17.57
CA GLY A 48 0.98 -12.59 -18.50
C GLY A 48 0.27 -11.24 -18.41
N ALA A 49 -0.83 -11.13 -17.68
CA ALA A 49 -1.37 -9.84 -17.26
C ALA A 49 -0.70 -9.38 -15.96
N TYR A 50 -0.58 -8.07 -15.77
CA TYR A 50 -0.10 -7.51 -14.52
C TYR A 50 -0.69 -6.13 -14.20
N VAL A 51 -0.70 -5.81 -12.91
CA VAL A 51 -0.92 -4.47 -12.36
C VAL A 51 0.33 -4.08 -11.59
N ARG A 52 0.93 -2.95 -11.95
CA ARG A 52 2.20 -2.47 -11.38
C ARG A 52 2.06 -1.04 -10.91
N LEU A 53 2.47 -0.78 -9.67
CA LEU A 53 2.55 0.56 -9.10
C LEU A 53 4.02 0.86 -8.86
N LYS A 54 4.56 1.85 -9.57
CA LYS A 54 5.98 2.25 -9.47
C LYS A 54 6.15 3.72 -9.78
N GLY A 55 6.91 4.44 -8.96
CA GLY A 55 7.30 5.83 -9.25
C GLY A 55 6.13 6.82 -9.32
N GLY A 56 4.95 6.46 -8.80
CA GLY A 56 3.71 7.26 -8.93
C GLY A 56 2.83 6.85 -10.10
N ASP A 57 3.32 6.00 -11.00
CA ASP A 57 2.56 5.49 -12.13
C ASP A 57 1.82 4.20 -11.78
N ILE A 58 0.63 4.05 -12.36
CA ILE A 58 -0.17 2.82 -12.31
C ILE A 58 -0.21 2.24 -13.73
N GLU A 59 0.40 1.07 -13.90
CA GLU A 59 0.39 0.33 -15.16
C GLU A 59 -0.52 -0.88 -15.05
N ILE A 60 -1.46 -1.00 -15.99
CA ILE A 60 -2.31 -2.18 -16.15
C ILE A 60 -2.01 -2.75 -17.53
N HIS A 61 -1.37 -3.91 -17.57
CA HIS A 61 -1.08 -4.61 -18.81
C HIS A 61 -1.86 -5.92 -18.84
N ALA A 62 -2.64 -6.14 -19.90
CA ALA A 62 -3.29 -7.41 -20.14
C ALA A 62 -3.19 -7.72 -21.65
N PRO A 63 -2.75 -8.93 -22.04
CA PRO A 63 -2.74 -9.33 -23.45
C PRO A 63 -4.15 -9.53 -24.03
N GLY A 64 -5.14 -9.75 -23.15
CA GLY A 64 -6.55 -9.83 -23.52
C GLY A 64 -7.29 -8.50 -23.31
N SER A 65 -8.61 -8.57 -23.19
CA SER A 65 -9.46 -7.41 -22.91
C SER A 65 -9.44 -7.02 -21.43
N VAL A 66 -9.33 -5.72 -21.14
CA VAL A 66 -9.58 -5.15 -19.79
C VAL A 66 -11.00 -4.61 -19.75
N SER A 67 -11.84 -5.14 -18.85
CA SER A 67 -13.21 -4.67 -18.66
C SER A 67 -13.36 -3.90 -17.35
N PHE A 68 -13.69 -2.61 -17.43
CA PHE A 68 -14.07 -1.80 -16.28
C PHE A 68 -15.60 -1.75 -16.19
N LYS A 69 -16.18 -2.17 -15.07
CA LYS A 69 -17.63 -2.14 -14.84
C LYS A 69 -17.92 -1.25 -13.64
N GLY A 70 -18.62 -0.15 -13.87
CA GLY A 70 -18.98 0.84 -12.84
C GLY A 70 -20.02 1.84 -13.38
N SER A 71 -20.78 2.48 -12.49
CA SER A 71 -21.80 3.47 -12.85
C SER A 71 -21.22 4.84 -13.21
N GLY A 72 -19.94 5.10 -12.88
CA GLY A 72 -19.22 6.31 -13.23
C GLY A 72 -17.71 6.06 -13.17
N PHE A 73 -16.98 6.70 -14.07
CA PHE A 73 -15.52 6.71 -14.08
C PHE A 73 -15.09 8.18 -13.99
N ASP A 74 -14.61 8.58 -12.81
CA ASP A 74 -14.06 9.92 -12.59
C ASP A 74 -12.53 9.84 -12.64
N PHE A 75 -11.95 10.58 -13.58
CA PHE A 75 -10.51 10.72 -13.75
C PHE A 75 -10.10 12.12 -13.30
N SER A 76 -10.31 12.41 -12.01
CA SER A 76 -10.07 13.71 -11.39
C SER A 76 -8.58 13.96 -11.12
N GLY A 77 -7.75 14.03 -12.16
CA GLY A 77 -6.35 14.45 -12.07
C GLY A 77 -5.45 13.63 -11.11
N PRO A 78 -4.20 14.05 -10.88
CA PRO A 78 -3.30 13.36 -9.97
C PRO A 78 -3.72 13.59 -8.51
N ALA A 79 -4.06 12.52 -7.82
CA ALA A 79 -4.23 12.50 -6.36
C ALA A 79 -3.08 11.72 -5.73
N SER A 80 -2.55 12.21 -4.61
CA SER A 80 -1.55 11.50 -3.81
C SER A 80 -2.09 11.23 -2.41
N MET A 81 -1.76 10.06 -1.86
CA MET A 81 -2.00 9.73 -0.46
C MET A 81 -0.67 9.33 0.14
N ALA A 82 -0.25 10.03 1.20
CA ALA A 82 0.92 9.63 1.97
C ALA A 82 0.57 8.36 2.77
N PHE A 83 1.38 7.32 2.64
CA PHE A 83 1.29 6.13 3.48
C PHE A 83 2.56 6.04 4.33
N GLU A 84 2.42 6.33 5.62
CA GLU A 84 3.47 6.13 6.62
C GLU A 84 3.28 4.75 7.24
N ASN A 85 4.26 3.86 7.03
CA ASN A 85 4.31 2.58 7.72
C ASN A 85 5.54 2.58 8.63
N GLU A 86 5.33 2.94 9.90
CA GLU A 86 6.39 2.88 10.89
C GLU A 86 6.67 1.41 11.24
N MET A 87 7.90 0.96 10.99
CA MET A 87 8.36 -0.28 11.60
C MET A 87 8.36 -0.09 13.12
N PRO A 88 7.79 -1.02 13.91
CA PRO A 88 7.95 -0.96 15.35
C PRO A 88 9.44 -1.11 15.68
N GLN A 89 10.06 0.02 16.04
CA GLN A 89 11.45 0.05 16.48
C GLN A 89 11.51 -0.60 17.86
N GLY A 90 12.32 -1.64 18.00
CA GLY A 90 12.74 -2.12 19.31
C GLY A 90 13.36 -0.94 20.06
N LYS A 91 12.85 -0.62 21.25
CA LYS A 91 13.32 0.49 22.07
C LYS A 91 14.84 0.39 22.27
N VAL A 92 15.60 1.27 21.62
CA VAL A 92 16.94 1.63 22.08
C VAL A 92 16.77 2.93 22.86
N CYS A 93 16.95 2.85 24.17
CA CYS A 93 16.89 3.98 25.08
C CYS A 93 18.16 4.82 24.88
N ALA A 94 18.04 6.02 24.32
CA ALA A 94 18.97 7.12 24.57
C ALA A 94 18.29 8.45 24.24
N ALA A 95 18.48 9.41 25.12
CA ALA A 95 17.74 10.66 25.23
C ALA A 95 18.08 11.69 24.13
N GLN A 96 17.13 12.63 23.93
CA GLN A 96 17.28 14.01 23.43
C GLN A 96 17.66 14.20 21.94
N ASN A 97 16.76 14.75 21.11
CA ASN A 97 16.68 16.21 20.86
C ASN A 97 15.53 16.58 19.88
N GLN A 98 14.83 17.67 20.19
CA GLN A 98 13.74 18.30 19.39
C GLN A 98 14.28 19.08 18.18
N VAL A 99 13.51 19.23 17.09
CA VAL A 99 13.23 20.53 16.42
C VAL A 99 11.88 20.44 15.65
N ALA A 100 11.02 21.44 15.83
CA ALA A 100 9.74 21.63 15.15
C ALA A 100 9.89 22.39 13.81
N VAL A 101 9.04 22.13 12.81
CA VAL A 101 8.74 23.08 11.71
C VAL A 101 7.25 23.01 11.35
N ALA A 102 6.64 24.19 11.20
CA ALA A 102 5.22 24.44 11.03
C ALA A 102 4.83 24.80 9.58
N GLN A 103 3.50 24.77 9.34
CA GLN A 103 2.69 25.54 8.36
C GLN A 103 2.63 25.13 6.88
N GLY A 104 1.41 25.24 6.33
CA GLY A 104 1.15 25.44 4.90
C GLY A 104 -0.29 25.11 4.48
N GLY A 105 -1.21 26.08 4.55
CA GLY A 105 -2.60 25.95 4.08
C GLY A 105 -2.76 26.12 2.57
N ALA A 106 -3.89 25.66 2.02
CA ALA A 106 -4.31 25.96 0.65
C ALA A 106 -5.79 26.39 0.63
N THR A 107 -6.03 27.66 0.32
CA THR A 107 -7.32 28.17 -0.16
C THR A 107 -7.41 27.90 -1.65
N VAL A 108 -8.59 27.51 -2.15
CA VAL A 108 -8.86 27.41 -3.59
C VAL A 108 -9.89 28.49 -3.95
N PRO A 109 -9.55 29.49 -4.79
CA PRO A 109 -10.51 30.46 -5.28
C PRO A 109 -11.42 29.83 -6.35
N VAL A 110 -12.73 30.10 -6.25
CA VAL A 110 -13.72 29.80 -7.30
C VAL A 110 -13.84 31.07 -8.14
N GLY A 111 -13.50 30.96 -9.44
CA GLY A 111 -13.76 31.99 -10.44
C GLY A 111 -15.26 32.12 -10.73
N ASP A 112 -15.62 33.30 -11.24
CA ASP A 112 -16.94 33.96 -11.29
C ASP A 112 -18.21 33.11 -11.50
#